data_AF-A0A1Q5EH05-F1
#
_entry.id   AF-A0A1Q5EH05-F1
#
_cell.length_a   1.000
_cell.length_b   1.000
_cell.length_c   1.000
_cell.angle_alpha   90.00
_cell.angle_beta   90.00
_cell.angle_gamma   90.00
#
_symmetry.space_group_name_H-M   'P 1'
#
loop_
_entity.id
_entity.type
_entity.pdbx_description
1 polymer ?
#
loop_
_entity_poly.entity_id
_entity_poly.type
_entity_poly.pdbx_seq_one_letter_code
_entity_poly.pdbx_strand_id
1 'polypeptide(L)'
;MKGPQTGYAASIEGITETTSFASLADALASLWGTLRTLPLGWTQYEAYRYFFGPDAAQRTEGFLARDGHLLLSFVLLGHNRQIRVVPTSDGPLQPAPKRLELLNTPAVMALCLHDTVGFPDPEERLPRSA
;
A
#
# COMPACT_ATOMS: atom_id res chain seq x y z
N MET A 1 25.07 12.39 13.53
CA MET A 1 24.05 12.30 14.59
C MET A 1 22.68 12.38 13.91
N LYS A 2 21.98 11.25 13.69
CA LYS A 2 20.58 11.27 13.22
C LYS A 2 19.72 11.52 14.47
N GLY A 3 18.91 12.59 14.46
CA GLY A 3 17.96 12.86 15.55
C GLY A 3 17.03 11.68 15.78
N PRO A 4 16.33 11.61 16.93
CA PRO A 4 15.41 10.52 17.21
C PRO A 4 14.35 10.47 16.10
N GLN A 5 14.44 9.44 15.26
CA GLN A 5 13.40 9.14 14.30
C GLN A 5 12.20 8.68 15.12
N THR A 6 11.21 9.55 15.22
CA THR A 6 10.06 9.34 16.11
C THR A 6 8.96 8.54 15.42
N GLY A 7 9.01 8.39 14.08
CA GLY A 7 8.07 7.56 13.34
C GLY A 7 8.33 7.47 11.83
N TYR A 8 7.30 7.07 11.08
CA TYR A 8 7.33 6.80 9.65
C TYR A 8 6.13 7.42 8.96
N ALA A 9 6.35 8.19 7.90
CA ALA A 9 5.29 8.71 7.05
C ALA A 9 5.09 7.79 5.85
N ALA A 10 3.85 7.37 5.61
CA ALA A 10 3.46 6.53 4.48
C ALA A 10 2.39 7.24 3.63
N SER A 11 2.51 7.10 2.31
CA SER A 11 1.58 7.70 1.34
C SER A 11 1.53 6.89 0.06
N ILE A 12 0.41 6.96 -0.64
CA ILE A 12 0.24 6.45 -2.00
C ILE A 12 -0.08 7.63 -2.89
N GLU A 13 0.80 7.89 -3.85
CA GLU A 13 0.77 9.05 -4.73
C GLU A 13 -0.58 9.20 -5.45
N GLY A 14 -1.29 10.28 -5.14
CA GLY A 14 -2.58 10.60 -5.76
C GLY A 14 -3.70 9.63 -5.40
N ILE A 15 -3.54 8.79 -4.37
CA ILE A 15 -4.59 7.93 -3.83
C ILE A 15 -4.86 8.23 -2.36
N THR A 16 -3.83 8.42 -1.54
CA THR A 16 -3.98 8.68 -0.10
C THR A 16 -3.27 9.95 0.33
N GLU A 17 -3.71 10.52 1.44
CA GLU A 17 -2.92 11.53 2.14
C GLU A 17 -1.67 10.91 2.78
N THR A 18 -0.67 11.76 3.04
CA THR A 18 0.52 11.35 3.78
C THR A 18 0.17 11.22 5.25
N THR A 19 0.31 10.01 5.78
CA THR A 19 -0.01 9.70 7.18
C THR A 19 1.24 9.27 7.93
N SER A 20 1.46 9.85 9.10
CA SER A 20 2.57 9.52 9.99
C SER A 20 2.16 8.47 11.03
N PHE A 21 3.03 7.49 11.26
CA PHE A 21 2.84 6.38 12.19
C PHE A 21 4.00 6.27 13.17
N ALA A 22 3.75 5.86 14.40
CA ALA A 22 4.80 5.62 15.39
C ALA A 22 5.62 4.35 15.08
N SER A 23 5.00 3.33 14.48
CA SER A 23 5.63 2.05 14.14
C SER A 23 5.65 1.82 12.63
N LEU A 24 6.76 1.29 12.13
CA LEU A 24 6.87 0.89 10.73
C LEU A 24 5.90 -0.24 10.39
N ALA A 25 5.71 -1.18 11.31
CA ALA A 25 4.77 -2.29 11.13
C ALA A 25 3.34 -1.77 10.90
N ASP A 26 2.92 -0.75 11.66
CA ASP A 26 1.60 -0.15 11.54
C ASP A 26 1.44 0.63 10.23
N ALA A 27 2.50 1.34 9.80
CA ALA A 27 2.52 2.04 8.51
C ALA A 27 2.36 1.05 7.35
N LEU A 28 3.10 -0.06 7.38
CA LEU A 28 3.05 -1.09 6.35
C LEU A 28 1.73 -1.86 6.36
N ALA A 29 1.18 -2.16 7.54
CA ALA A 29 -0.13 -2.79 7.67
C ALA A 29 -1.25 -1.91 7.12
N SER A 30 -1.17 -0.59 7.39
CA SER A 30 -2.11 0.40 6.87
C SER A 30 -2.02 0.53 5.35
N LEU A 31 -0.79 0.59 4.81
CA LEU A 31 -0.54 0.59 3.36
C LEU A 31 -1.11 -0.67 2.70
N TRP A 32 -0.81 -1.85 3.25
CA TRP A 32 -1.34 -3.10 2.73
C TRP A 32 -2.87 -3.16 2.81
N GLY A 33 -3.43 -2.68 3.93
CA GLY A 33 -4.87 -2.57 4.15
C GLY A 33 -5.58 -1.64 3.16
N THR A 34 -4.90 -0.64 2.61
CA THR A 34 -5.40 0.22 1.53
C THR A 34 -5.14 -0.38 0.15
N LEU A 35 -3.96 -0.98 -0.11
CA LEU A 35 -3.66 -1.60 -1.41
C LEU A 35 -4.64 -2.71 -1.77
N ARG A 36 -5.06 -3.51 -0.79
CA ARG A 36 -6.03 -4.59 -1.00
C ARG A 36 -7.43 -4.11 -1.40
N THR A 37 -7.75 -2.82 -1.23
CA THR A 37 -9.03 -2.25 -1.65
C THR A 37 -8.94 -1.63 -3.04
N LEU A 38 -7.75 -1.59 -3.65
CA LEU A 38 -7.56 -1.08 -5.00
C LEU A 38 -7.72 -2.23 -6.01
N PRO A 39 -8.25 -1.94 -7.22
CA PRO A 39 -8.36 -2.93 -8.30
C PRO A 39 -6.98 -3.23 -8.92
N LEU A 40 -6.11 -3.87 -8.15
CA LEU A 40 -4.79 -4.33 -8.58
C LEU A 40 -4.94 -5.59 -9.44
N GLY A 41 -4.14 -5.69 -10.51
CA GLY A 41 -4.03 -6.95 -11.26
C GLY A 41 -3.44 -8.07 -10.40
N TRP A 42 -3.83 -9.32 -10.66
CA TRP A 42 -3.43 -10.51 -9.89
C TRP A 42 -1.93 -10.58 -9.60
N THR A 43 -1.08 -10.41 -10.63
CA THR A 43 0.37 -10.46 -10.49
C THR A 43 0.91 -9.39 -9.54
N GLN A 44 0.35 -8.18 -9.58
CA GLN A 44 0.76 -7.09 -8.68
C GLN A 44 0.29 -7.37 -7.26
N TYR A 45 -0.95 -7.82 -7.10
CA TYR A 45 -1.49 -8.20 -5.81
C TYR A 45 -0.62 -9.26 -5.11
N GLU A 46 -0.24 -10.34 -5.81
CA GLU A 46 0.61 -11.39 -5.25
C GLU A 46 2.02 -10.87 -4.90
N ALA A 47 2.61 -10.02 -5.76
CA ALA A 47 3.92 -9.43 -5.49
C ALA A 47 3.90 -8.57 -4.22
N TYR A 48 2.87 -7.73 -4.05
CA TYR A 48 2.70 -6.92 -2.85
C TYR A 48 2.32 -7.75 -1.63
N ARG A 49 1.50 -8.80 -1.78
CA ARG A 49 1.20 -9.73 -0.69
C ARG A 49 2.47 -10.37 -0.13
N TYR A 50 3.40 -10.75 -1.01
CA TYR A 50 4.69 -11.28 -0.60
C TYR A 50 5.59 -10.20 0.03
N PHE A 51 5.61 -8.99 -0.55
CA PHE A 51 6.42 -7.89 -0.03
C PHE A 51 5.96 -7.40 1.36
N PHE A 52 4.65 -7.25 1.56
CA PHE A 52 4.01 -6.84 2.82
C PHE A 52 3.71 -8.03 3.74
N GLY A 53 4.23 -9.22 3.41
CA GLY A 53 4.11 -10.42 4.22
C GLY A 53 5.00 -10.39 5.48
N PRO A 54 5.33 -11.56 6.06
CA PRO A 54 6.28 -11.62 7.16
C PRO A 54 7.61 -10.96 6.74
N ASP A 55 8.26 -10.30 7.72
CA ASP A 55 9.51 -9.56 7.54
C ASP A 55 9.42 -8.27 6.70
N ALA A 56 8.20 -7.81 6.33
CA ALA A 56 8.02 -6.55 5.60
C ALA A 56 8.67 -5.35 6.32
N ALA A 57 8.57 -5.30 7.66
CA ALA A 57 9.21 -4.27 8.47
C ALA A 57 10.74 -4.32 8.33
N GLN A 58 11.36 -5.47 8.57
CA GLN A 58 12.82 -5.64 8.47
C GLN A 58 13.34 -5.32 7.07
N ARG A 59 12.62 -5.76 6.03
CA ARG A 59 12.97 -5.46 4.64
C ARG A 59 12.91 -3.96 4.38
N THR A 60 11.84 -3.30 4.84
CA THR A 60 11.66 -1.86 4.69
C THR A 60 12.71 -1.07 5.47
N GLU A 61 13.07 -1.49 6.69
CA GLU A 61 14.18 -0.89 7.43
C GLU A 61 15.49 -0.95 6.65
N GLY A 62 15.76 -2.05 5.93
CA GLY A 62 16.91 -2.15 5.03
C GLY A 62 16.93 -1.06 3.95
N PHE A 63 15.78 -0.81 3.31
CA PHE A 63 15.64 0.28 2.32
C PHE A 63 15.76 1.66 2.98
N LEU A 64 15.15 1.88 4.14
CA LEU A 64 15.23 3.15 4.86
C LEU A 64 16.65 3.44 5.37
N ALA A 65 17.40 2.42 5.77
CA ALA A 65 18.80 2.55 6.19
C ALA A 65 19.71 2.89 5.01
N ARG A 66 19.47 2.28 3.83
CA ARG A 66 20.30 2.45 2.64
C ARG A 66 19.98 3.72 1.86
N ASP A 67 18.71 3.95 1.56
CA ASP A 67 18.22 4.97 0.64
C ASP A 67 17.51 6.14 1.37
N GLY A 68 17.22 5.99 2.66
CA GLY A 68 16.48 6.99 3.45
C GLY A 68 14.98 7.02 3.18
N HIS A 69 14.50 6.20 2.24
CA HIS A 69 13.09 6.09 1.85
C HIS A 69 12.84 4.73 1.21
N LEU A 70 11.59 4.26 1.29
CA LEU A 70 11.07 3.16 0.48
C LEU A 70 10.21 3.77 -0.61
N LEU A 71 10.44 3.35 -1.85
CA LEU A 71 9.61 3.70 -3.00
C LEU A 71 9.21 2.41 -3.74
N LEU A 72 7.92 2.17 -3.88
CA LEU A 72 7.38 1.03 -4.66
C LEU A 72 6.44 1.57 -5.73
N SER A 73 6.64 1.20 -6.98
CA SER A 73 5.79 1.65 -8.08
C SER A 73 4.86 0.52 -8.53
N PHE A 74 3.59 0.84 -8.77
CA PHE A 74 2.59 -0.07 -9.30
C PHE A 74 1.76 0.58 -10.40
N VAL A 75 1.10 -0.23 -11.20
CA VAL A 75 0.19 0.24 -12.26
C VAL A 75 -1.25 0.03 -11.80
N LEU A 76 -2.02 1.11 -11.80
CA LEU A 76 -3.43 1.13 -11.44
C LEU A 76 -4.22 1.84 -12.53
N LEU A 77 -5.16 1.13 -13.17
CA LEU A 77 -5.95 1.63 -14.30
C LEU A 77 -5.08 2.26 -15.42
N GLY A 78 -3.91 1.68 -15.71
CA GLY A 78 -2.98 2.19 -16.72
C GLY A 78 -2.10 3.37 -16.28
N HIS A 79 -2.25 3.85 -15.04
CA HIS A 79 -1.41 4.89 -14.46
C HIS A 79 -0.37 4.30 -13.53
N ASN A 80 0.89 4.73 -13.66
CA ASN A 80 1.92 4.41 -12.69
C ASN A 80 1.69 5.24 -11.42
N ARG A 81 1.69 4.58 -10.27
CA ARG A 81 1.48 5.16 -8.94
C ARG A 81 2.60 4.70 -8.03
N GLN A 82 3.03 5.58 -7.14
CA GLN A 82 4.12 5.29 -6.22
C GLN A 82 3.64 5.23 -4.77
N ILE A 83 4.07 4.21 -4.06
CA ILE A 83 4.00 4.10 -2.61
C ILE A 83 5.29 4.65 -2.07
N ARG A 84 5.20 5.55 -1.11
CA ARG A 84 6.36 6.16 -0.46
C ARG A 84 6.27 5.97 1.04
N VAL A 85 7.36 5.47 1.62
CA VAL A 85 7.57 5.45 3.07
C VAL A 85 8.86 6.17 3.39
N VAL A 86 8.81 7.14 4.30
CA VAL A 86 9.98 7.91 4.74
C VAL A 86 10.01 7.97 6.27
N PRO A 87 11.19 8.01 6.90
CA PRO A 87 11.27 8.30 8.31
C PRO A 87 10.82 9.76 8.53
N THR A 88 9.98 9.97 9.53
CA THR A 88 9.52 11.32 9.90
C THR A 88 9.75 11.57 11.39
N SER A 89 10.04 12.81 11.73
CA SER A 89 10.03 13.31 13.10
C SER A 89 8.86 14.27 13.33
N ASP A 90 8.04 14.51 12.30
CA ASP A 90 7.04 15.56 12.25
C ASP A 90 5.62 14.99 12.04
N GLY A 91 4.65 15.60 12.73
CA GLY A 91 3.23 15.30 12.64
C GLY A 91 2.65 14.44 13.77
N PRO A 92 1.32 14.38 13.89
CA PRO A 92 0.65 13.49 14.83
C PRO A 92 0.93 12.04 14.44
N LEU A 93 1.74 11.36 15.23
CA LEU A 93 2.07 9.95 15.04
C LEU A 93 0.86 9.10 15.41
N GLN A 94 0.29 8.40 14.44
CA GLN A 94 -0.75 7.42 14.75
C GLN A 94 -0.14 6.22 15.49
N PRO A 95 -0.65 5.86 16.69
CA PRO A 95 -0.13 4.75 17.48
C PRO A 95 -0.72 3.38 17.08
N ALA A 96 -1.61 3.34 16.09
CA ALA A 96 -2.30 2.14 15.66
C ALA A 96 -2.41 2.09 14.12
N PRO A 97 -2.53 0.90 13.52
CA PRO A 97 -2.73 0.76 12.08
C PRO A 97 -4.14 1.26 11.73
N LYS A 98 -4.22 2.41 11.08
CA LYS A 98 -5.46 2.99 10.53
C LYS A 98 -5.34 2.97 9.02
N ARG A 99 -6.39 2.51 8.32
CA ARG A 99 -6.46 2.66 6.86
C ARG A 99 -6.16 4.11 6.47
N LEU A 100 -5.27 4.26 5.49
CA LEU A 100 -4.94 5.57 4.95
C LEU A 100 -6.20 6.19 4.36
N GLU A 101 -6.41 7.47 4.66
CA GLU A 101 -7.55 8.20 4.14
C GLU A 101 -7.36 8.43 2.64
N LEU A 102 -8.35 7.94 1.89
CA LEU A 102 -8.39 8.07 0.44
C LEU A 102 -8.66 9.53 0.10
N LEU A 103 -7.90 10.06 -0.86
CA LEU A 103 -8.12 11.40 -1.38
C LEU A 103 -9.51 11.46 -2.01
N ASN A 104 -10.27 12.49 -1.68
CA ASN A 104 -11.59 12.72 -2.27
C ASN A 104 -11.45 13.36 -3.67
N THR A 105 -10.83 12.62 -4.58
CA THR A 105 -10.61 13.02 -5.97
C THR A 105 -11.43 12.14 -6.90
N PRO A 106 -11.88 12.67 -8.05
CA PRO A 106 -12.67 11.88 -9.01
C PRO A 106 -11.94 10.63 -9.49
N ALA A 107 -10.59 10.67 -9.58
CA ALA A 107 -9.77 9.51 -9.90
C ALA A 107 -9.87 8.40 -8.85
N VAL A 108 -9.91 8.75 -7.56
CA VAL A 108 -10.04 7.79 -6.46
C VAL A 108 -11.48 7.32 -6.28
N MET A 109 -12.47 8.19 -6.50
CA MET A 109 -13.86 7.78 -6.52
C MET A 109 -14.15 6.77 -7.65
N ALA A 110 -13.56 6.97 -8.83
CA ALA A 110 -13.65 6.00 -9.92
C ALA A 110 -13.07 4.63 -9.52
N LEU A 111 -11.97 4.60 -8.74
CA LEU A 111 -11.39 3.35 -8.22
C LEU A 111 -12.34 2.62 -7.27
N CYS A 112 -13.05 3.33 -6.40
CA CYS A 112 -14.06 2.74 -5.50
C CYS A 112 -15.30 2.23 -6.24
N LEU A 113 -15.65 2.83 -7.39
CA LEU A 113 -16.78 2.41 -8.21
C LEU A 113 -16.50 1.13 -9.01
N HIS A 114 -15.23 0.75 -9.20
CA HIS A 114 -14.85 -0.48 -9.91
C HIS A 114 -15.01 -1.77 -9.08
N ASP A 115 -15.48 -1.69 -7.83
CA ASP A 115 -15.81 -2.85 -6.98
C ASP A 115 -16.98 -3.71 -7.52
N THR A 116 -17.64 -3.27 -8.60
CA THR A 116 -18.80 -3.96 -9.20
C THR A 116 -18.47 -5.00 -10.27
N VAL A 117 -17.24 -5.52 -10.31
CA VAL A 117 -16.94 -6.71 -11.12
C VAL A 117 -16.30 -7.74 -10.22
N GLY A 118 -17.15 -8.62 -9.68
CA GLY A 118 -16.74 -9.78 -8.92
C GLY A 118 -15.64 -10.52 -9.68
N PHE A 119 -14.58 -10.85 -8.95
CA PHE A 119 -13.59 -11.82 -9.38
C PHE A 119 -14.33 -13.07 -9.87
N PRO A 120 -14.20 -13.50 -11.13
CA PRO A 120 -14.69 -14.80 -11.51
C PRO A 120 -13.86 -15.83 -10.73
N ASP A 121 -14.57 -16.68 -10.00
CA ASP A 121 -14.02 -17.84 -9.32
C ASP A 121 -13.22 -18.69 -10.34
N PRO A 122 -11.96 -19.07 -10.05
CA PRO A 122 -11.15 -19.86 -10.99
C PRO A 122 -11.66 -21.31 -11.20
N GLU A 123 -12.77 -21.72 -10.57
CA GLU A 123 -13.31 -23.08 -10.67
C GLU A 123 -14.33 -23.34 -11.79
N GLU A 124 -14.77 -22.35 -12.56
CA GLU A 124 -15.79 -22.58 -13.62
C GLU A 124 -15.19 -23.05 -14.97
N ARG A 125 -14.07 -23.77 -14.94
CA ARG A 125 -13.60 -24.56 -16.10
C ARG A 125 -14.23 -25.95 -16.09
N LEU A 126 -15.52 -26.00 -16.40
CA LEU A 126 -16.19 -27.21 -16.84
C LEU A 126 -15.64 -27.64 -18.21
N PRO A 127 -15.11 -28.85 -18.42
CA PRO A 127 -15.11 -29.44 -19.75
C PRO A 127 -16.53 -29.96 -20.03
N ARG A 128 -17.21 -29.32 -20.99
CA ARG A 128 -18.35 -29.92 -21.69
C ARG A 128 -17.88 -31.18 -22.43
N SER A 129 -18.53 -32.30 -22.11
CA SER A 129 -18.87 -33.43 -22.98
C SER A 129 -17.81 -34.06 -23.89
N ALA A 130 -17.54 -35.34 -23.64
CA ALA A 130 -17.68 -36.42 -24.62
C ALA A 130 -18.11 -37.70 -23.88
#